data_AF-A0AA88VJB0-F1
#
_entry.id   AF-A0AA88VJB0-F1
#
_cell.length_a   1.000
_cell.length_b   1.000
_cell.length_c   1.000
_cell.angle_alpha   90.00
_cell.angle_beta   90.00
_cell.angle_gamma   90.00
#
_symmetry.space_group_name_H-M   'P 1'
#
loop_
_entity.id
_entity.type
_entity.pdbx_description
1 polymer ?
#
loop_
_entity_poly.entity_id
_entity_poly.type
_entity_poly.pdbx_seq_one_letter_code
_entity_poly.pdbx_strand_id
1 'polypeptide(L)'
;MSDISGTNGDARINGNSATIFVATSPSGAYAGNSSWNIRPYGRKGDEIAMGKVRSGNHFHSFTDVLIPLFLTSREFNGEVQFLVSDFRPSWTSKYRKVLEKLSRYETIDIDKQEGVHCFPNMIVGLKHHKEFNIDPAMSRYSMKDFRQFLRGAYSLQRETAIKLRNREEEKPRLLMITRRRTRASMNEAEIANMAQSLGYNVILAEPDGDLSRFAHLVNSCDVMMGVQGAGLTNMVFLHESAVLIQVVPFGGWSGSQELTLESLQRI
;
A
#
# COMPACT_ATOMS: atom_id res chain seq x y z
N MET A 1 14.89 -9.34 1.25
CA MET A 1 16.08 -8.64 1.77
C MET A 1 15.93 -7.19 1.33
N SER A 2 15.90 -6.25 2.26
CA SER A 2 15.74 -4.81 1.98
C SER A 2 17.06 -4.09 2.15
N ASP A 3 17.37 -3.17 1.25
CA ASP A 3 18.53 -2.30 1.36
C ASP A 3 18.16 -1.08 2.18
N ILE A 4 18.46 -1.12 3.47
CA ILE A 4 18.22 -0.02 4.40
C ILE A 4 19.54 0.35 5.04
N SER A 5 19.84 1.64 5.03
CA SER A 5 20.94 2.20 5.80
C SER A 5 20.37 3.17 6.82
N GLY A 6 20.69 2.96 8.09
CA GLY A 6 20.39 3.89 9.17
C GLY A 6 21.68 4.55 9.64
N THR A 7 21.62 5.85 9.88
CA THR A 7 22.76 6.61 10.40
C THR A 7 22.31 7.45 11.60
N ASN A 8 23.07 7.33 12.68
CA ASN A 8 22.93 8.15 13.88
C ASN A 8 24.06 9.19 13.86
N GLY A 9 23.72 10.47 13.99
CA GLY A 9 24.65 11.59 13.83
C GLY A 9 24.13 12.61 12.81
N ASP A 10 24.80 13.77 12.73
CA ASP A 10 24.38 14.89 11.89
C ASP A 10 24.42 14.49 10.40
N ALA A 11 23.27 14.06 9.88
CA ALA A 11 23.05 13.75 8.49
C ALA A 11 22.68 15.03 7.75
N ARG A 12 23.42 15.33 6.67
CA ARG A 12 23.24 16.50 5.84
C ARG A 12 22.91 16.06 4.42
N ILE A 13 21.83 16.57 3.87
CA ILE A 13 21.33 16.17 2.54
C ILE A 13 21.33 17.40 1.66
N ASN A 14 22.06 17.35 0.55
CA ASN A 14 21.98 18.36 -0.49
C ASN A 14 20.88 17.97 -1.48
N GLY A 15 19.82 18.78 -1.56
CA GLY A 15 18.63 18.49 -2.37
C GLY A 15 18.95 18.34 -3.86
N ASN A 16 19.69 19.30 -4.43
CA ASN A 16 20.02 19.34 -5.85
C ASN A 16 20.90 18.18 -6.35
N SER A 17 21.67 17.53 -5.47
CA SER A 17 22.58 16.45 -5.87
C SER A 17 22.20 15.07 -5.31
N ALA A 18 21.07 14.98 -4.59
CA ALA A 18 20.65 13.78 -3.84
C ALA A 18 21.80 13.15 -3.03
N THR A 19 22.72 14.00 -2.54
CA THR A 19 23.95 13.57 -1.87
C THR A 19 23.77 13.68 -0.37
N ILE A 20 24.15 12.62 0.33
CA ILE A 20 24.04 12.51 1.78
C ILE A 20 25.45 12.54 2.35
N PHE A 21 25.69 13.48 3.26
CA PHE A 21 26.89 13.54 4.10
C PHE A 21 26.52 13.15 5.51
N VAL A 22 27.31 12.30 6.14
CA VAL A 22 27.08 11.87 7.53
C VAL A 22 28.30 12.28 8.33
N ALA A 23 28.12 13.20 9.28
CA ALA A 23 29.18 13.58 10.19
C ALA A 23 29.15 12.65 11.42
N THR A 24 30.12 11.76 11.54
CA THR A 24 30.34 10.96 12.75
C THR A 24 31.27 11.73 13.70
N SER A 25 30.83 11.95 14.95
CA SER A 25 31.70 12.52 15.99
C SER A 25 32.86 11.55 16.29
N PRO A 26 34.13 11.97 16.24
CA PRO A 26 35.26 11.09 16.45
C PRO A 26 35.40 10.77 17.94
N SER A 27 34.75 9.70 18.37
CA SER A 27 35.03 9.07 19.66
C SER A 27 35.35 7.60 19.43
N GLY A 28 36.58 7.35 18.94
CA GLY A 28 37.17 6.02 18.81
C GLY A 28 37.82 5.75 17.43
N ALA A 29 39.16 5.68 17.42
CA ALA A 29 40.10 5.03 16.49
C ALA A 29 39.94 5.10 14.94
N TYR A 30 38.91 5.72 14.38
CA TYR A 30 38.71 5.78 12.92
C TYR A 30 38.44 7.22 12.46
N ALA A 31 39.37 8.13 12.75
CA ALA A 31 39.41 9.46 12.16
C ALA A 31 39.98 9.39 10.74
N GLY A 32 39.17 8.90 9.79
CA GLY A 32 39.46 8.94 8.37
C GLY A 32 38.24 9.42 7.61
N ASN A 33 38.43 10.27 6.59
CA ASN A 33 37.42 10.60 5.58
C ASN A 33 37.00 9.32 4.85
N SER A 34 36.13 8.55 5.49
CA SER A 34 35.66 7.27 4.97
C SER A 34 34.42 7.53 4.13
N SER A 35 34.64 7.73 2.84
CA SER A 35 33.57 7.71 1.85
C SER A 35 33.09 6.27 1.71
N TRP A 36 31.98 5.93 2.35
CA TRP A 36 31.33 4.64 2.15
C TRP A 36 30.51 4.69 0.86
N ASN A 37 31.00 4.03 -0.18
CA ASN A 37 30.20 3.78 -1.38
C ASN A 37 29.13 2.74 -1.05
N ILE A 38 27.98 3.20 -0.53
CA ILE A 38 26.79 2.36 -0.46
C ILE A 38 26.38 2.11 -1.92
N ARG A 39 26.48 0.85 -2.35
CA ARG A 39 25.85 0.36 -3.58
C ARG A 39 24.54 -0.27 -3.15
N PRO A 40 23.46 0.51 -2.89
CA PRO A 40 22.16 -0.11 -2.77
C PRO A 40 21.92 -0.88 -4.08
N TYR A 41 21.20 -2.00 -4.03
CA TYR A 41 20.77 -2.72 -5.21
C TYR A 41 19.79 -1.82 -5.98
N GLY A 42 20.38 -0.88 -6.70
CA GLY A 42 19.70 0.10 -7.51
C GLY A 42 19.34 -0.57 -8.82
N ARG A 43 18.11 -1.05 -8.91
CA ARG A 43 17.45 -1.14 -10.23
C ARG A 43 17.44 0.23 -10.92
N LYS A 44 17.65 1.35 -10.20
CA LYS A 44 17.62 2.75 -10.68
C LYS A 44 18.37 3.01 -12.00
N GLY A 45 19.44 2.25 -12.32
CA GLY A 45 20.20 2.40 -13.58
C GLY A 45 19.82 1.44 -14.72
N ASP A 46 18.94 0.48 -14.48
CA ASP A 46 18.51 -0.48 -15.49
C ASP A 46 17.19 0.01 -16.11
N GLU A 47 17.26 0.61 -17.30
CA GLU A 47 16.09 1.12 -18.02
C GLU A 47 15.04 0.03 -18.31
N ILE A 48 15.47 -1.23 -18.47
CA ILE A 48 14.59 -2.37 -18.74
C ILE A 48 13.87 -2.82 -17.46
N ALA A 49 14.58 -2.83 -16.33
CA ALA A 49 13.99 -3.13 -15.02
C ALA A 49 13.11 -1.98 -14.51
N MET A 50 13.56 -0.72 -14.63
CA MET A 50 12.82 0.47 -14.19
C MET A 50 11.67 0.83 -15.12
N GLY A 51 11.75 0.52 -16.41
CA GLY A 51 10.61 0.62 -17.33
C GLY A 51 9.43 -0.29 -16.94
N LYS A 52 9.70 -1.34 -16.15
CA LYS A 52 8.70 -2.26 -15.57
C LYS A 52 8.29 -1.91 -14.14
N VAL A 53 9.11 -1.16 -13.38
CA VAL A 53 8.74 -0.67 -12.04
C VAL A 53 7.80 0.51 -12.20
N ARG A 54 6.52 0.19 -12.37
CA ARG A 54 5.43 1.15 -12.24
C ARG A 54 4.87 1.04 -10.84
N SER A 55 5.26 1.95 -9.94
CA SER A 55 4.43 2.32 -8.78
C SER A 55 3.07 2.93 -9.21
N GLY A 56 2.73 2.87 -10.50
CA GLY A 56 1.57 3.49 -11.12
C GLY A 56 0.26 2.74 -10.93
N ASN A 57 0.27 1.47 -10.49
CA ASN A 57 -0.98 0.79 -10.13
C ASN A 57 -1.13 0.67 -8.61
N HIS A 58 -2.36 0.43 -8.17
CA HIS A 58 -2.72 0.44 -6.76
C HIS A 58 -1.97 -0.63 -5.95
N PHE A 59 -1.72 -1.80 -6.55
CA PHE A 59 -1.00 -2.90 -5.89
C PHE A 59 0.45 -2.49 -5.56
N HIS A 60 1.20 -1.99 -6.54
CA HIS A 60 2.58 -1.52 -6.33
C HIS A 60 2.69 -0.38 -5.33
N SER A 61 1.68 0.50 -5.29
CA SER A 61 1.65 1.55 -4.26
C SER A 61 1.66 0.94 -2.85
N PHE A 62 0.91 -0.14 -2.63
CA PHE A 62 0.87 -0.81 -1.33
C PHE A 62 2.10 -1.67 -1.05
N THR A 63 2.50 -2.52 -2.00
CA THR A 63 3.60 -3.48 -1.81
C THR A 63 4.95 -2.81 -1.72
N ASP A 64 5.21 -1.84 -2.60
CA ASP A 64 6.55 -1.31 -2.81
C ASP A 64 6.78 -0.04 -1.98
N VAL A 65 5.70 0.62 -1.54
CA VAL A 65 5.77 1.90 -0.82
C VAL A 65 5.02 1.89 0.51
N LEU A 66 3.69 1.75 0.55
CA LEU A 66 2.92 2.05 1.76
C LEU A 66 3.16 1.05 2.91
N ILE A 67 3.19 -0.26 2.63
CA ILE A 67 3.51 -1.26 3.66
C ILE A 67 4.96 -1.06 4.14
N PRO A 68 5.98 -1.00 3.27
CA PRO A 68 7.36 -0.73 3.70
C PRO A 68 7.53 0.59 4.44
N LEU A 69 6.86 1.66 4.01
CA LEU A 69 6.87 2.97 4.67
C LEU A 69 6.26 2.88 6.07
N PHE A 70 5.12 2.21 6.22
CA PHE A 70 4.53 1.94 7.53
C PHE A 70 5.52 1.17 8.43
N LEU A 71 6.10 0.07 7.95
CA LEU A 71 7.06 -0.73 8.72
C LEU A 71 8.28 0.07 9.16
N THR A 72 8.75 0.99 8.32
CA THR A 72 9.94 1.82 8.56
C THR A 72 9.65 2.98 9.50
N SER A 73 8.49 3.63 9.37
CA SER A 73 8.20 4.90 10.02
C SER A 73 7.34 4.78 11.27
N ARG A 74 6.55 3.71 11.41
CA ARG A 74 5.56 3.59 12.48
C ARG A 74 6.18 3.60 13.88
N GLU A 75 7.41 3.14 14.02
CA GLU A 75 8.15 3.17 15.29
C GLU A 75 8.42 4.58 15.83
N PHE A 76 8.45 5.60 14.97
CA PHE A 76 8.69 7.00 15.36
C PHE A 76 7.40 7.75 15.74
N ASN A 77 6.23 7.12 15.65
CA ASN A 77 4.94 7.67 16.09
C ASN A 77 4.62 9.08 15.56
N GLY A 78 4.97 9.36 14.30
CA GLY A 78 4.76 10.66 13.66
C GLY A 78 5.96 11.60 13.71
N GLU A 79 6.95 11.33 14.56
CA GLU A 79 8.19 12.13 14.67
C GLU A 79 9.22 11.73 13.60
N VAL A 80 8.82 11.82 12.33
CA VAL A 80 9.64 11.44 11.18
C VAL A 80 9.35 12.36 10.01
N GLN A 81 10.37 12.95 9.41
CA GLN A 81 10.27 13.81 8.23
C GLN A 81 10.48 12.95 6.97
N PHE A 82 9.53 12.98 6.03
CA PHE A 82 9.70 12.29 4.75
C PHE A 82 10.38 13.20 3.73
N LEU A 83 11.48 12.69 3.15
CA LEU A 83 12.20 13.29 2.05
C LEU A 83 12.08 12.34 0.86
N VAL A 84 11.49 12.80 -0.23
CA VAL A 84 11.11 11.94 -1.36
C VAL A 84 11.82 12.42 -2.62
N SER A 85 12.68 11.56 -3.17
CA SER A 85 13.21 11.68 -4.53
C SER A 85 12.25 11.07 -5.56
N ASP A 86 12.33 11.48 -6.82
CA ASP A 86 11.38 11.15 -7.89
C ASP A 86 9.93 11.46 -7.48
N PHE A 87 9.72 12.65 -6.89
CA PHE A 87 8.44 13.04 -6.30
C PHE A 87 7.31 13.06 -7.34
N ARG A 88 6.18 12.40 -7.02
CA ARG A 88 4.99 12.32 -7.88
C ARG A 88 3.78 12.99 -7.22
N PRO A 89 3.43 14.24 -7.58
CA PRO A 89 2.36 14.99 -6.92
C PRO A 89 1.00 14.27 -6.90
N SER A 90 0.63 13.60 -8.00
CA SER A 90 -0.63 12.86 -8.08
C SER A 90 -0.70 11.66 -7.14
N TRP A 91 0.42 10.95 -6.96
CA TRP A 91 0.54 9.85 -6.01
C TRP A 91 0.48 10.36 -4.57
N THR A 92 1.26 11.40 -4.26
CA THR A 92 1.29 12.02 -2.93
C THR A 92 -0.09 12.55 -2.53
N SER A 93 -0.80 13.18 -3.47
CA SER A 93 -2.17 13.64 -3.23
C SER A 93 -3.14 12.48 -2.98
N LYS A 94 -3.05 11.39 -3.75
CA LYS A 94 -3.89 10.19 -3.59
C LYS A 94 -3.72 9.52 -2.22
N TYR A 95 -2.50 9.46 -1.69
CA TYR A 95 -2.19 8.79 -0.42
C TYR A 95 -1.92 9.76 0.74
N ARG A 96 -2.33 11.03 0.59
CA ARG A 96 -2.07 12.11 1.56
C ARG A 96 -2.46 11.72 2.99
N LYS A 97 -3.64 11.13 3.17
CA LYS A 97 -4.15 10.69 4.48
C LYS A 97 -3.23 9.67 5.17
N VAL A 98 -2.57 8.81 4.40
CA VAL A 98 -1.60 7.84 4.95
C VAL A 98 -0.32 8.57 5.36
N LEU A 99 0.20 9.45 4.51
CA LEU A 99 1.43 10.21 4.79
C LEU A 99 1.26 11.11 6.03
N GLU A 100 0.16 11.86 6.11
CA GLU A 100 -0.20 12.71 7.26
C GLU A 100 -0.44 11.90 8.55
N LYS A 101 -0.80 10.61 8.44
CA LYS A 101 -0.97 9.74 9.61
C LYS A 101 0.36 9.13 10.07
N LEU A 102 1.34 8.99 9.19
CA LEU A 102 2.68 8.47 9.51
C LEU A 102 3.66 9.55 9.96
N SER A 103 3.46 10.80 9.54
CA SER A 103 4.32 11.93 9.85
C SER A 103 3.49 13.13 10.29
N ARG A 104 3.99 13.84 11.32
CA ARG A 104 3.47 15.14 11.75
C ARG A 104 3.99 16.30 10.91
N TYR A 105 4.92 16.02 10.00
CA TYR A 105 5.60 16.99 9.15
C TYR A 105 5.17 16.82 7.69
N GLU A 106 5.36 17.88 6.91
CA GLU A 106 5.00 17.92 5.49
C GLU A 106 5.88 16.98 4.67
N THR A 107 5.40 16.34 3.61
CA THR A 107 6.30 15.55 2.74
C THR A 107 7.13 16.48 1.85
N ILE A 108 8.46 16.36 1.89
CA ILE A 108 9.38 17.22 1.13
C ILE A 108 9.78 16.54 -0.18
N ASP A 109 9.57 17.26 -1.29
CA ASP A 109 10.12 16.96 -2.62
C ASP A 109 11.60 17.40 -2.62
N ILE A 110 12.50 16.46 -2.35
CA ILE A 110 13.92 16.76 -2.11
C ILE A 110 14.65 17.20 -3.38
N ASP A 111 14.17 16.76 -4.54
CA ASP A 111 14.76 17.07 -5.86
C ASP A 111 14.55 18.55 -6.25
N LYS A 112 13.65 19.25 -5.55
CA LYS A 112 13.38 20.68 -5.74
C LYS A 112 13.89 21.56 -4.61
N GLN A 113 14.53 20.99 -3.60
CA GLN A 113 15.07 21.79 -2.52
C GLN A 113 16.46 22.32 -2.88
N GLU A 114 16.63 23.61 -2.65
CA GLU A 114 17.94 24.26 -2.70
C GLU A 114 18.56 24.28 -1.30
N GLY A 115 19.84 23.93 -1.21
CA GLY A 115 20.60 23.96 0.04
C GLY A 115 20.72 22.62 0.76
N VAL A 116 21.15 22.69 2.02
CA VAL A 116 21.47 21.52 2.85
C VAL A 116 20.44 21.38 3.97
N HIS A 117 19.80 20.22 4.04
CA HIS A 117 18.91 19.85 5.14
C HIS A 117 19.67 19.02 6.15
N CYS A 118 19.59 19.39 7.44
CA CYS A 118 20.29 18.71 8.53
C CYS A 118 19.30 17.94 9.41
N PHE A 119 19.60 16.67 9.69
CA PHE A 119 18.81 15.81 10.57
C PHE A 119 19.73 15.09 11.56
N PRO A 120 19.31 14.86 12.81
CA PRO A 120 20.12 14.18 13.81
C PRO A 120 20.23 12.66 13.58
N ASN A 121 19.28 12.09 12.83
CA ASN A 121 19.27 10.69 12.41
C ASN A 121 18.60 10.61 11.04
N MET A 122 19.00 9.62 10.24
CA MET A 122 18.42 9.42 8.91
C MET A 122 18.38 7.94 8.54
N ILE A 123 17.27 7.55 7.91
CA ILE A 123 17.09 6.22 7.30
C ILE A 123 16.95 6.41 5.79
N VAL A 124 17.76 5.68 5.04
CA VAL A 124 17.69 5.62 3.57
C VAL A 124 17.16 4.25 3.17
N GLY A 125 16.07 4.24 2.40
CA GLY A 125 15.38 3.02 1.97
C GLY A 125 14.20 2.64 2.88
N LEU A 126 13.51 1.55 2.53
CA LEU A 126 12.31 1.08 3.23
C LEU A 126 12.44 -0.40 3.64
N LYS A 127 11.89 -0.76 4.81
CA LYS A 127 11.78 -2.13 5.34
C LYS A 127 10.87 -2.97 4.46
N HIS A 128 11.44 -3.94 3.73
CA HIS A 128 10.69 -4.84 2.85
C HIS A 128 11.19 -6.28 2.96
N HIS A 129 10.28 -7.19 3.30
CA HIS A 129 10.58 -8.62 3.45
C HIS A 129 9.58 -9.55 2.77
N LYS A 130 8.37 -9.09 2.43
CA LYS A 130 7.34 -9.93 1.82
C LYS A 130 6.40 -9.10 0.94
N GLU A 131 5.99 -9.66 -0.19
CA GLU A 131 5.05 -9.02 -1.10
C GLU A 131 3.63 -9.01 -0.50
N PHE A 132 3.00 -7.83 -0.49
CA PHE A 132 1.63 -7.58 -0.03
C PHE A 132 1.25 -8.23 1.31
N ASN A 133 2.22 -8.43 2.20
CA ASN A 133 2.02 -9.06 3.48
C ASN A 133 3.14 -8.66 4.44
N ILE A 134 2.92 -8.83 5.74
CA ILE A 134 3.92 -8.58 6.76
C ILE A 134 4.25 -9.91 7.44
N ASP A 135 5.51 -10.33 7.33
CA ASP A 135 6.06 -11.50 8.00
C ASP A 135 6.23 -11.21 9.51
N PRO A 136 5.50 -11.92 10.40
CA PRO A 136 5.60 -11.72 11.84
C PRO A 136 6.97 -12.10 12.41
N ALA A 137 7.78 -12.90 11.71
CA ALA A 137 9.14 -13.22 12.13
C ALA A 137 10.12 -12.06 11.92
N MET A 138 9.79 -11.12 11.03
CA MET A 138 10.68 -10.03 10.60
C MET A 138 10.23 -8.66 11.11
N SER A 139 9.04 -8.56 11.72
CA SER A 139 8.42 -7.31 12.12
C SER A 139 7.55 -7.48 13.37
N ARG A 140 7.57 -6.48 14.25
CA ARG A 140 6.65 -6.40 15.41
C ARG A 140 5.22 -6.05 15.04
N TYR A 141 5.00 -5.54 13.83
CA TYR A 141 3.68 -5.26 13.28
C TYR A 141 3.23 -6.40 12.36
N SER A 142 1.91 -6.50 12.19
CA SER A 142 1.23 -7.45 11.31
C SER A 142 0.40 -6.72 10.25
N MET A 143 -0.14 -7.48 9.28
CA MET A 143 -1.14 -6.93 8.35
C MET A 143 -2.39 -6.42 9.06
N LYS A 144 -2.74 -6.98 10.22
CA LYS A 144 -3.84 -6.49 11.04
C LYS A 144 -3.54 -5.08 11.57
N ASP A 145 -2.32 -4.84 12.05
CA ASP A 145 -1.90 -3.52 12.52
C ASP A 145 -1.88 -2.48 11.40
N PHE A 146 -1.42 -2.89 10.21
CA PHE A 146 -1.44 -2.02 9.03
C PHE A 146 -2.87 -1.67 8.61
N ARG A 147 -3.80 -2.63 8.57
CA ARG A 147 -5.22 -2.37 8.29
C ARG A 147 -5.85 -1.47 9.34
N GLN A 148 -5.56 -1.69 10.62
CA GLN A 148 -6.03 -0.82 11.71
C GLN A 148 -5.46 0.61 11.58
N PHE A 149 -4.21 0.75 11.15
CA PHE A 149 -3.62 2.04 10.82
C PHE A 149 -4.37 2.75 9.68
N LEU A 150 -4.64 2.04 8.57
CA LEU A 150 -5.42 2.59 7.44
C LEU A 150 -6.83 2.99 7.86
N ARG A 151 -7.48 2.17 8.69
CA ARG A 151 -8.79 2.48 9.28
C ARG A 151 -8.79 3.84 9.97
N GLY A 152 -7.76 4.09 10.77
CA GLY A 152 -7.57 5.37 11.46
C GLY A 152 -7.09 6.53 10.59
N ALA A 153 -6.45 6.27 9.45
CA ALA A 153 -6.05 7.29 8.47
C ALA A 153 -7.25 7.80 7.65
N TYR A 154 -8.18 6.91 7.31
CA TYR A 154 -9.37 7.20 6.52
C TYR A 154 -10.65 7.35 7.35
N SER A 155 -10.56 7.32 8.69
CA SER A 155 -11.72 7.47 9.60
C SER A 155 -12.85 6.48 9.33
N LEU A 156 -12.49 5.23 9.00
CA LEU A 156 -13.44 4.19 8.64
C LEU A 156 -14.18 3.67 9.89
N GLN A 157 -15.51 3.72 9.84
CA GLN A 157 -16.38 3.52 11.00
C GLN A 157 -16.64 2.04 11.32
N ARG A 158 -16.70 1.18 10.31
CA ARG A 158 -17.16 -0.20 10.49
C ARG A 158 -16.00 -1.10 10.92
N GLU A 159 -16.15 -1.71 12.10
CA GLU A 159 -15.12 -2.58 12.69
C GLU A 159 -15.33 -4.06 12.36
N THR A 160 -16.59 -4.52 12.34
CA THR A 160 -16.92 -5.94 12.11
C THR A 160 -18.09 -6.12 11.14
N ALA A 161 -18.17 -7.33 10.57
CA ALA A 161 -19.31 -7.77 9.76
C ALA A 161 -20.62 -7.76 10.55
N ILE A 162 -21.76 -7.66 9.85
CA ILE A 162 -23.07 -7.83 10.49
C ILE A 162 -23.12 -9.24 11.06
N LYS A 163 -23.44 -9.35 12.35
CA LYS A 163 -23.81 -10.64 12.94
C LYS A 163 -25.22 -10.95 12.46
N LEU A 164 -25.37 -11.97 11.60
CA LEU A 164 -26.66 -12.46 11.06
C LEU A 164 -27.60 -13.06 12.12
N ARG A 165 -27.46 -12.68 13.40
CA ARG A 165 -28.10 -13.36 14.51
C ARG A 165 -29.59 -13.05 14.67
N ASN A 166 -30.16 -12.02 14.03
CA ASN A 166 -31.58 -11.65 14.28
C ASN A 166 -32.22 -10.61 13.31
N ARG A 167 -31.96 -10.63 11.99
CA ARG A 167 -32.68 -9.71 11.08
C ARG A 167 -33.07 -10.35 9.76
N GLU A 168 -34.37 -10.51 9.56
CA GLU A 168 -35.02 -10.58 8.24
C GLU A 168 -34.89 -9.23 7.48
N GLU A 169 -34.34 -8.17 8.09
CA GLU A 169 -34.40 -6.79 7.58
C GLU A 169 -33.12 -6.23 6.92
N GLU A 170 -31.92 -6.81 7.12
CA GLU A 170 -30.67 -6.25 6.54
C GLU A 170 -29.90 -7.28 5.69
N LYS A 171 -30.00 -7.11 4.37
CA LYS A 171 -29.28 -7.90 3.38
C LYS A 171 -27.77 -7.60 3.43
N PRO A 172 -26.87 -8.62 3.43
CA PRO A 172 -25.43 -8.42 3.38
C PRO A 172 -25.03 -7.67 2.11
N ARG A 173 -24.07 -6.74 2.22
CA ARG A 173 -23.62 -5.90 1.11
C ARG A 173 -22.47 -6.57 0.36
N LEU A 174 -22.68 -6.87 -0.92
CA LEU A 174 -21.67 -7.42 -1.82
C LEU A 174 -21.14 -6.32 -2.74
N LEU A 175 -19.87 -5.98 -2.61
CA LEU A 175 -19.15 -5.14 -3.57
C LEU A 175 -18.56 -6.02 -4.67
N MET A 176 -18.99 -5.85 -5.91
CA MET A 176 -18.33 -6.41 -7.09
C MET A 176 -17.42 -5.34 -7.71
N ILE A 177 -16.13 -5.65 -7.75
CA ILE A 177 -15.11 -4.81 -8.39
C ILE A 177 -15.21 -5.01 -9.90
N THR A 178 -15.72 -4.00 -10.59
CA THR A 178 -15.83 -3.98 -12.05
C THR A 178 -14.59 -3.36 -12.69
N ARG A 179 -14.37 -3.63 -13.98
CA ARG A 179 -13.26 -3.07 -14.74
C ARG A 179 -13.70 -2.73 -16.15
N ARG A 180 -13.43 -1.49 -16.60
CA ARG A 180 -13.84 -1.06 -17.95
C ARG A 180 -12.88 -1.41 -19.07
N ARG A 181 -11.63 -1.76 -18.74
CA ARG A 181 -10.55 -1.90 -19.75
C ARG A 181 -10.01 -3.32 -19.90
N THR A 182 -9.44 -3.88 -18.83
CA THR A 182 -8.75 -5.18 -18.88
C THR A 182 -9.33 -6.12 -17.83
N ARG A 183 -9.45 -7.40 -18.16
CA ARG A 183 -10.05 -8.42 -17.28
C ARG A 183 -11.47 -8.03 -16.84
N ALA A 184 -12.23 -7.43 -17.76
CA ALA A 184 -13.63 -7.09 -17.56
C ALA A 184 -14.46 -8.37 -17.53
N SER A 185 -15.41 -8.45 -16.61
CA SER A 185 -16.40 -9.53 -16.63
C SER A 185 -17.41 -9.22 -17.73
N MET A 186 -17.62 -10.14 -18.66
CA MET A 186 -18.55 -9.92 -19.78
C MET A 186 -20.02 -10.08 -19.36
N ASN A 187 -20.26 -10.74 -18.23
CA ASN A 187 -21.58 -11.06 -17.69
C ASN A 187 -21.82 -10.46 -16.28
N GLU A 188 -21.30 -9.25 -16.02
CA GLU A 188 -21.45 -8.55 -14.73
C GLU A 188 -22.92 -8.47 -14.28
N ALA A 189 -23.83 -8.19 -15.22
CA ALA A 189 -25.27 -8.10 -14.94
C ALA A 189 -25.86 -9.44 -14.49
N GLU A 190 -25.47 -10.56 -15.12
CA GLU A 190 -25.96 -11.89 -14.75
C GLU A 190 -25.48 -12.30 -13.36
N ILE A 191 -24.19 -12.06 -13.07
CA ILE A 191 -23.60 -12.36 -11.76
C ILE A 191 -24.26 -11.47 -10.68
N ALA A 192 -24.48 -10.19 -10.97
CA ALA A 192 -25.15 -9.28 -10.06
C ALA A 192 -26.60 -9.73 -9.76
N ASN A 193 -27.36 -10.11 -10.79
CA ASN A 193 -28.73 -10.61 -10.64
C ASN A 193 -28.78 -11.92 -9.83
N MET A 194 -27.82 -12.81 -10.04
CA MET A 194 -27.69 -14.05 -9.25
C MET A 194 -27.38 -13.73 -7.78
N ALA A 195 -26.45 -12.83 -7.49
CA ALA A 195 -26.16 -12.44 -6.12
C ALA A 195 -27.36 -11.74 -5.44
N GLN A 196 -28.12 -10.93 -6.18
CA GLN A 196 -29.36 -10.32 -5.67
C GLN A 196 -30.42 -11.37 -5.34
N SER A 197 -30.60 -12.39 -6.19
CA SER A 197 -31.56 -13.48 -5.93
C SER A 197 -31.15 -14.36 -4.74
N LEU A 198 -29.85 -14.44 -4.45
CA LEU A 198 -29.30 -15.05 -3.23
C LEU A 198 -29.42 -14.16 -1.98
N GLY A 199 -30.02 -12.97 -2.09
CA GLY A 199 -30.32 -12.10 -0.97
C GLY A 199 -29.24 -11.06 -0.64
N TYR A 200 -28.25 -10.83 -1.51
CA TYR A 200 -27.27 -9.75 -1.32
C TYR A 200 -27.80 -8.39 -1.79
N ASN A 201 -27.37 -7.32 -1.12
CA ASN A 201 -27.42 -5.97 -1.68
C ASN A 201 -26.15 -5.73 -2.50
N VAL A 202 -26.25 -5.80 -3.82
CA VAL A 202 -25.10 -5.79 -4.74
C VAL A 202 -24.75 -4.35 -5.14
N ILE A 203 -23.46 -4.03 -5.03
CA ILE A 203 -22.87 -2.76 -5.45
C ILE A 203 -21.81 -3.06 -6.51
N LEU A 204 -21.93 -2.43 -7.67
CA LEU A 204 -20.93 -2.48 -8.73
C LEU A 204 -20.07 -1.21 -8.65
N ALA A 205 -18.75 -1.34 -8.51
CA ALA A 205 -17.87 -0.18 -8.54
C ALA A 205 -16.49 -0.49 -9.10
N GLU A 206 -15.96 0.46 -9.87
CA GLU A 206 -14.57 0.46 -10.31
C GLU A 206 -13.74 1.33 -9.35
N PRO A 207 -12.54 0.90 -8.93
CA PRO A 207 -11.63 1.73 -8.14
C PRO A 207 -11.32 3.04 -8.86
N ASP A 208 -11.56 4.16 -8.19
CA ASP A 208 -11.35 5.48 -8.76
C ASP A 208 -10.09 6.18 -8.20
N GLY A 209 -9.92 7.46 -8.55
CA GLY A 209 -8.83 8.29 -8.04
C GLY A 209 -9.02 8.74 -6.59
N ASP A 210 -10.25 8.76 -6.08
CA ASP A 210 -10.58 9.19 -4.72
C ASP A 210 -10.55 7.98 -3.78
N LEU A 211 -9.33 7.70 -3.31
CA LEU A 211 -9.09 6.60 -2.41
C LEU A 211 -9.88 6.71 -1.09
N SER A 212 -10.16 7.92 -0.61
CA SER A 212 -10.93 8.10 0.62
C SER A 212 -12.36 7.63 0.43
N ARG A 213 -13.02 8.10 -0.64
CA ARG A 213 -14.38 7.68 -0.99
C ARG A 213 -14.47 6.18 -1.22
N PHE A 214 -13.51 5.62 -1.96
CA PHE A 214 -13.49 4.19 -2.27
C PHE A 214 -13.22 3.33 -1.02
N ALA A 215 -12.34 3.77 -0.12
CA ALA A 215 -12.10 3.09 1.16
C ALA A 215 -13.37 3.02 2.02
N HIS A 216 -14.16 4.10 2.08
CA HIS A 216 -15.45 4.10 2.78
C HIS A 216 -16.46 3.16 2.13
N LEU A 217 -16.50 3.10 0.80
CA LEU A 217 -17.36 2.17 0.09
C LEU A 217 -16.99 0.72 0.42
N VAL A 218 -15.71 0.37 0.34
CA VAL A 218 -15.23 -0.99 0.66
C VAL A 218 -15.50 -1.33 2.12
N ASN A 219 -15.20 -0.42 3.06
CA ASN A 219 -15.46 -0.63 4.49
C ASN A 219 -16.96 -0.81 4.82
N SER A 220 -17.85 -0.34 3.95
CA SER A 220 -19.29 -0.51 4.13
C SER A 220 -19.82 -1.88 3.69
N CYS A 221 -19.01 -2.72 3.05
CA CYS A 221 -19.44 -3.99 2.44
C CYS A 221 -18.98 -5.21 3.25
N ASP A 222 -19.85 -6.22 3.33
CA ASP A 222 -19.62 -7.49 4.03
C ASP A 222 -18.83 -8.49 3.18
N VAL A 223 -19.04 -8.43 1.87
CA VAL A 223 -18.37 -9.28 0.88
C VAL A 223 -17.80 -8.40 -0.22
N MET A 224 -16.60 -8.70 -0.66
CA MET A 224 -15.98 -8.10 -1.84
C MET A 224 -15.63 -9.20 -2.84
N MET A 225 -15.99 -9.00 -4.10
CA MET A 225 -15.74 -9.94 -5.18
C MET A 225 -15.03 -9.25 -6.34
N GLY A 226 -14.11 -9.95 -7.02
CA GLY A 226 -13.58 -9.47 -8.29
C GLY A 226 -12.53 -10.38 -8.89
N VAL A 227 -12.18 -10.09 -10.15
CA VAL A 227 -11.14 -10.81 -10.89
C VAL A 227 -9.75 -10.41 -10.38
N GLN A 228 -8.87 -11.41 -10.28
CA GLN A 228 -7.49 -11.24 -9.82
C GLN A 228 -6.77 -10.03 -10.45
N GLY A 229 -6.24 -9.17 -9.58
CA GLY A 229 -5.31 -8.10 -9.93
C GLY A 229 -5.43 -6.88 -9.03
N ALA A 230 -4.83 -5.77 -9.45
CA ALA A 230 -4.61 -4.60 -8.60
C ALA A 230 -5.86 -3.96 -7.99
N GLY A 231 -7.06 -4.15 -8.55
CA GLY A 231 -8.31 -3.66 -7.96
C GLY A 231 -8.63 -4.33 -6.61
N LEU A 232 -8.27 -5.61 -6.44
CA LEU A 232 -8.51 -6.37 -5.20
C LEU A 232 -7.63 -5.93 -4.03
N THR A 233 -6.55 -5.17 -4.28
CA THR A 233 -5.72 -4.55 -3.24
C THR A 233 -6.56 -3.74 -2.24
N ASN A 234 -7.71 -3.19 -2.68
CA ASN A 234 -8.64 -2.47 -1.81
C ASN A 234 -9.22 -3.32 -0.67
N MET A 235 -9.04 -4.65 -0.68
CA MET A 235 -9.41 -5.55 0.42
C MET A 235 -8.86 -5.10 1.79
N VAL A 236 -7.77 -4.33 1.82
CA VAL A 236 -7.19 -3.78 3.06
C VAL A 236 -8.15 -2.88 3.82
N PHE A 237 -9.16 -2.30 3.16
CA PHE A 237 -10.17 -1.42 3.77
C PHE A 237 -11.43 -2.16 4.25
N LEU A 238 -11.54 -3.47 3.98
CA LEU A 238 -12.61 -4.29 4.53
C LEU A 238 -12.54 -4.27 6.06
N HIS A 239 -13.70 -4.37 6.72
CA HIS A 239 -13.76 -4.55 8.16
C HIS A 239 -13.36 -5.98 8.56
N GLU A 240 -13.22 -6.26 9.85
CA GLU A 240 -12.92 -7.62 10.33
C GLU A 240 -14.07 -8.58 9.98
N SER A 241 -13.73 -9.84 9.67
CA SER A 241 -14.68 -10.90 9.28
C SER A 241 -15.41 -10.68 7.95
N ALA A 242 -15.03 -9.68 7.16
CA ALA A 242 -15.49 -9.56 5.79
C ALA A 242 -14.98 -10.74 4.93
N VAL A 243 -15.71 -11.06 3.87
CA VAL A 243 -15.33 -12.14 2.94
C VAL A 243 -14.80 -11.55 1.64
N LEU A 244 -13.66 -12.05 1.18
CA LEU A 244 -13.16 -11.80 -0.17
C LEU A 244 -13.43 -13.03 -1.04
N ILE A 245 -14.04 -12.80 -2.20
CA ILE A 245 -14.22 -13.79 -3.27
C ILE A 245 -13.32 -13.38 -4.43
N GLN A 246 -12.22 -14.10 -4.59
CA GLN A 246 -11.31 -13.88 -5.70
C GLN A 246 -11.66 -14.81 -6.86
N VAL A 247 -11.91 -14.21 -8.03
CA VAL A 247 -12.08 -14.94 -9.27
C VAL A 247 -10.71 -15.03 -9.96
N VAL A 248 -10.18 -16.24 -10.08
CA VAL A 248 -8.92 -16.50 -10.77
C VAL A 248 -9.26 -17.03 -12.17
N PRO A 249 -8.94 -16.30 -13.25
CA PRO A 249 -9.16 -16.81 -14.59
C PRO A 249 -8.17 -17.95 -14.86
N PHE A 250 -8.67 -19.15 -15.15
CA PHE A 250 -7.86 -20.29 -15.53
C PHE A 250 -8.19 -20.69 -16.97
N GLY A 251 -7.19 -20.78 -17.84
CA GLY A 251 -7.43 -21.15 -19.24
C GLY A 251 -6.14 -21.33 -20.02
N GLY A 252 -6.00 -22.49 -20.67
CA GLY A 252 -5.01 -22.71 -21.71
C GLY A 252 -5.26 -21.80 -22.93
N TRP A 253 -4.30 -21.73 -23.84
CA TRP A 253 -4.23 -20.79 -24.99
C TRP A 253 -5.45 -20.71 -25.93
N SER A 254 -6.51 -21.51 -25.75
CA SER A 254 -7.72 -21.45 -26.54
C SER A 254 -8.81 -20.62 -25.86
N GLY A 255 -8.80 -19.29 -26.06
CA GLY A 255 -9.95 -18.35 -26.13
C GLY A 255 -11.08 -18.32 -25.08
N SER A 256 -11.23 -19.30 -24.20
CA SER A 256 -12.28 -19.46 -23.19
C SER A 256 -11.61 -19.71 -21.86
N GLN A 257 -11.67 -18.72 -20.97
CA GLN A 257 -11.20 -18.84 -19.60
C GLN A 257 -12.32 -19.42 -18.76
N GLU A 258 -12.06 -20.56 -18.13
CA GLU A 258 -12.91 -21.15 -17.12
C GLU A 258 -12.60 -20.49 -15.78
N LEU A 259 -13.63 -20.11 -15.03
CA LEU A 259 -13.45 -19.43 -13.75
C LEU A 259 -13.50 -20.45 -12.62
N THR A 260 -12.39 -20.61 -11.90
CA THR A 260 -12.39 -21.33 -10.63
C THR A 260 -12.55 -20.35 -9.48
N LEU A 261 -13.44 -20.66 -8.54
CA LEU A 261 -13.54 -19.97 -7.26
C LEU A 261 -12.39 -20.44 -6.37
N GLU A 262 -11.25 -19.76 -6.45
CA GLU A 262 -10.12 -20.04 -5.57
C GLU A 262 -10.13 -19.11 -4.36
N SER A 263 -10.20 -19.73 -3.19
CA SER A 263 -10.00 -19.17 -1.84
C SER A 263 -11.09 -18.22 -1.31
N LEU A 264 -11.88 -18.72 -0.36
CA LEU A 264 -12.49 -17.90 0.68
C LEU A 264 -11.39 -17.56 1.68
N GLN A 265 -10.75 -16.40 1.52
CA GLN A 265 -9.88 -15.89 2.58
C GLN A 265 -10.77 -15.18 3.61
N ARG A 266 -10.81 -15.72 4.83
CA ARG A 266 -11.23 -14.92 6.00
C ARG A 266 -10.07 -13.96 6.29
N ILE A 267 -10.28 -12.67 6.03
CA ILE A 267 -9.25 -11.62 6.14
C ILE A 267 -9.29 -10.96 7.52
#